data_AF-A0A0K9FD94-F1
#
_entry.id   AF-A0A0K9FD94-F1
#
_cell.length_a   1.000
_cell.length_b   1.000
_cell.length_c   1.000
_cell.angle_alpha   90.00
_cell.angle_beta   90.00
_cell.angle_gamma   90.00
#
_symmetry.space_group_name_H-M   'P 1'
#
loop_
_entity.id
_entity.type
_entity.pdbx_description
1 polymer ?
#
loop_
_entity_poly.entity_id
_entity_poly.type
_entity_poly.pdbx_seq_one_letter_code
_entity_poly.pdbx_strand_id
1 'polypeptide(L)'
;MLQINLNKSLAWKMGEMIEACLITYKHYLLFCDEIIDKSESPPYWIIELSLTKFQNDAERIVKEFANSEPFENFPELNDFYLACLFLKYKQRQISWASFLFSAGWYSDGSHCSIHCEFFYDLFNAYENSKYSQGLEEIQVIDVENLLKINISEVQVIYKIFEYYFDKYVSSSR
;
A
#
# COMPACT_ATOMS: atom_id res chain seq x y z
N MET A 1 -0.38 0.20 -23.90
CA MET A 1 -0.45 -0.79 -22.80
C MET A 1 0.85 -0.66 -22.02
N LEU A 2 0.81 -0.38 -20.71
CA LEU A 2 2.03 -0.16 -19.91
C LEU A 2 2.84 -1.46 -19.88
N GLN A 3 4.11 -1.40 -20.26
CA GLN A 3 5.04 -2.50 -20.09
C GLN A 3 5.40 -2.56 -18.60
N ILE A 4 4.73 -3.43 -17.84
CA ILE A 4 4.94 -3.58 -16.40
C ILE A 4 6.13 -4.51 -16.20
N ASN A 5 7.17 -4.03 -15.52
CA ASN A 5 8.34 -4.82 -15.18
C ASN A 5 8.09 -5.59 -13.88
N LEU A 6 7.98 -6.92 -13.96
CA LEU A 6 7.77 -7.82 -12.82
C LEU A 6 9.08 -8.07 -12.06
N ASN A 7 9.64 -6.99 -11.52
CA ASN A 7 10.86 -7.03 -10.72
C ASN A 7 10.54 -7.05 -9.22
N LYS A 8 11.56 -7.34 -8.41
CA LYS A 8 11.42 -7.42 -6.95
C LYS A 8 11.04 -6.09 -6.30
N SER A 9 11.42 -4.96 -6.90
CA SER A 9 10.99 -3.63 -6.43
C SER A 9 9.47 -3.45 -6.55
N LEU A 10 8.87 -3.86 -7.68
CA LEU A 10 7.42 -3.85 -7.84
C LEU A 10 6.76 -4.80 -6.85
N ALA A 11 7.30 -6.01 -6.69
CA ALA A 11 6.78 -6.97 -5.73
C ALA A 11 6.82 -6.41 -4.30
N TRP A 12 7.95 -5.86 -3.84
CA TRP A 12 8.03 -5.23 -2.52
C TRP A 12 6.93 -4.17 -2.32
N LYS A 13 6.76 -3.26 -3.28
CA LYS A 13 5.70 -2.23 -3.23
C LYS A 13 4.30 -2.83 -3.23
N MET A 14 4.07 -3.87 -4.03
CA MET A 14 2.80 -4.62 -3.99
C MET A 14 2.57 -5.24 -2.61
N GLY A 15 3.61 -5.78 -1.97
CA GLY A 15 3.58 -6.30 -0.62
C GLY A 15 3.10 -5.25 0.38
N GLU A 16 3.69 -4.06 0.37
CA GLU A 16 3.28 -2.94 1.23
C GLU A 16 1.84 -2.48 0.96
N MET A 17 1.42 -2.44 -0.31
CA MET A 17 0.03 -2.07 -0.66
C MET A 17 -0.98 -3.14 -0.23
N ILE A 18 -0.60 -4.43 -0.28
CA ILE A 18 -1.42 -5.54 0.21
C ILE A 18 -1.49 -5.49 1.73
N GLU A 19 -0.36 -5.34 2.42
CA GLU A 19 -0.32 -5.24 3.89
C GLU A 19 -1.19 -4.08 4.38
N ALA A 20 -1.07 -2.91 3.76
CA ALA A 20 -1.88 -1.73 4.09
C ALA A 20 -3.38 -1.90 3.73
N CYS A 21 -3.78 -3.00 3.09
CA CYS A 21 -5.09 -3.23 2.47
C CYS A 21 -5.48 -2.15 1.42
N LEU A 22 -4.52 -1.45 0.83
CA LEU A 22 -4.79 -0.47 -0.24
C LEU A 22 -5.17 -1.21 -1.53
N ILE A 23 -4.55 -2.36 -1.80
CA ILE A 23 -4.97 -3.30 -2.84
C ILE A 23 -5.40 -4.63 -2.21
N THR A 24 -6.32 -5.31 -2.87
CA THR A 24 -6.92 -6.58 -2.39
C THR A 24 -7.03 -7.56 -3.55
N TYR A 25 -7.55 -8.76 -3.31
CA TYR A 25 -7.81 -9.76 -4.35
C TYR A 25 -8.52 -9.20 -5.59
N LYS A 26 -9.50 -8.31 -5.39
CA LYS A 26 -10.24 -7.66 -6.48
C LYS A 26 -9.38 -6.75 -7.37
N HIS A 27 -8.27 -6.27 -6.84
CA HIS A 27 -7.32 -5.40 -7.55
C HIS A 27 -6.29 -6.22 -8.33
N TYR A 28 -5.72 -7.27 -7.73
CA TYR A 28 -4.61 -8.01 -8.35
C TYR A 28 -5.03 -9.24 -9.16
N LEU A 29 -6.26 -9.77 -9.02
CA LEU A 29 -6.69 -10.95 -9.78
C LEU A 29 -6.53 -10.76 -11.30
N LEU A 30 -7.22 -9.76 -11.87
CA LEU A 30 -7.18 -9.53 -13.31
C LEU A 30 -5.81 -9.04 -13.80
N PHE A 31 -5.01 -8.45 -12.90
CA PHE A 31 -3.61 -8.13 -13.19
C PHE A 31 -2.78 -9.40 -13.38
N CYS A 32 -2.90 -10.37 -12.48
CA CYS A 32 -2.21 -11.64 -12.57
C CYS A 32 -2.69 -12.45 -13.79
N ASP A 33 -3.99 -12.53 -14.02
CA ASP A 33 -4.57 -13.25 -15.17
C ASP A 33 -4.01 -12.69 -16.50
N GLU A 34 -3.97 -11.37 -16.65
CA GLU A 34 -3.44 -10.73 -17.86
C GLU A 34 -1.95 -11.03 -18.09
N ILE A 35 -1.16 -11.17 -17.03
CA ILE A 35 0.26 -11.56 -17.12
C ILE A 35 0.40 -13.03 -17.51
N ILE A 36 -0.40 -13.91 -16.89
CA ILE A 36 -0.38 -15.35 -17.16
C ILE A 36 -0.76 -15.62 -18.61
N ASP A 37 -1.80 -14.98 -19.11
CA ASP A 37 -2.29 -15.16 -20.49
C ASP A 37 -1.28 -14.71 -21.56
N LYS A 38 -0.44 -13.71 -21.24
CA LYS A 38 0.52 -13.11 -22.19
C LYS A 38 1.92 -13.70 -22.10
N SER A 39 2.22 -14.48 -21.07
CA SER A 39 3.54 -15.05 -20.85
C SER A 39 3.57 -16.52 -21.26
N GLU A 40 4.55 -16.91 -22.07
CA GLU A 40 4.79 -18.33 -22.35
C GLU A 40 5.26 -19.09 -21.10
N SER A 41 5.84 -18.38 -20.13
CA SER A 41 6.36 -18.93 -18.88
C SER A 41 6.20 -17.89 -17.75
N PRO A 42 4.98 -17.72 -17.20
CA PRO A 42 4.73 -16.72 -16.17
C PRO A 42 5.51 -16.99 -14.88
N PRO A 43 5.95 -15.93 -14.15
CA PRO A 43 6.62 -16.10 -12.86
C PRO A 43 5.74 -16.85 -11.86
N TYR A 44 6.34 -17.79 -11.12
CA TYR A 44 5.59 -18.65 -10.19
C TYR A 44 4.80 -17.86 -9.13
N TRP A 45 5.39 -16.79 -8.57
CA TRP A 45 4.71 -15.94 -7.58
C TRP A 45 3.46 -15.24 -8.11
N ILE A 46 3.38 -14.95 -9.43
CA ILE A 46 2.17 -14.40 -10.07
C ILE A 46 1.08 -15.46 -10.16
N ILE A 47 1.45 -16.70 -10.48
CA ILE A 47 0.52 -17.84 -10.54
C ILE A 47 -0.05 -18.12 -9.16
N GLU A 48 0.79 -18.16 -8.12
CA GLU A 48 0.30 -18.36 -6.75
C GLU A 48 -0.58 -17.20 -6.27
N LEU A 49 -0.18 -15.96 -6.57
CA LEU A 49 -0.95 -14.77 -6.20
C LEU A 49 -2.34 -14.75 -6.85
N SER A 50 -2.49 -15.20 -8.11
CA SER A 50 -3.80 -15.21 -8.80
C SER A 50 -4.83 -16.13 -8.13
N LEU A 51 -4.35 -17.18 -7.45
CA LEU A 51 -5.19 -18.15 -6.74
C LEU A 51 -5.47 -17.75 -5.29
N THR A 52 -4.75 -16.76 -4.77
CA THR A 52 -4.73 -16.44 -3.34
C THR A 52 -5.71 -15.32 -3.01
N LYS A 53 -6.75 -15.60 -2.23
CA LYS A 53 -7.74 -14.60 -1.80
C LYS A 53 -7.47 -14.01 -0.43
N PHE A 54 -6.84 -14.80 0.45
CA PHE A 54 -6.55 -14.37 1.81
C PHE A 54 -5.38 -13.41 1.82
N GLN A 55 -5.55 -12.27 2.50
CA GLN A 55 -4.65 -11.14 2.35
C GLN A 55 -3.25 -11.41 2.89
N ASN A 56 -3.13 -12.06 4.05
CA ASN A 56 -1.83 -12.36 4.65
C ASN A 56 -1.04 -13.37 3.80
N ASP A 57 -1.74 -14.30 3.12
CA ASP A 57 -1.08 -15.23 2.20
C ASP A 57 -0.60 -14.49 0.94
N ALA A 58 -1.41 -13.59 0.39
CA ALA A 58 -1.02 -12.77 -0.76
C ALA A 58 0.19 -11.88 -0.43
N GLU A 59 0.20 -11.26 0.75
CA GLU A 59 1.34 -10.49 1.25
C GLU A 59 2.59 -11.36 1.33
N ARG A 60 2.48 -12.53 1.97
CA ARG A 60 3.59 -13.48 2.13
C ARG A 60 4.19 -13.89 0.79
N ILE A 61 3.37 -14.30 -0.19
CA ILE A 61 3.83 -14.72 -1.52
C ILE A 61 4.69 -13.64 -2.19
N VAL A 62 4.19 -12.41 -2.16
CA VAL A 62 4.86 -11.29 -2.82
C VAL A 62 6.14 -10.89 -2.08
N LYS A 63 6.11 -10.87 -0.74
CA LYS A 63 7.29 -10.56 0.08
C LYS A 63 8.36 -11.67 0.01
N GLU A 64 7.97 -12.93 -0.10
CA GLU A 64 8.92 -14.05 -0.32
C GLU A 64 9.66 -13.88 -1.66
N PHE A 65 8.95 -13.52 -2.74
CA PHE A 65 9.59 -13.23 -4.02
C PHE A 65 10.48 -11.97 -3.95
N ALA A 66 10.00 -10.89 -3.31
CA ALA A 66 10.81 -9.69 -3.13
C ALA A 66 12.13 -10.01 -2.41
N ASN A 67 12.10 -10.85 -1.37
CA ASN A 67 13.27 -11.19 -0.56
C ASN A 67 13.96 -12.50 -0.98
N SER A 68 13.70 -13.02 -2.19
CA SER A 68 14.13 -14.38 -2.57
C SER A 68 15.63 -14.51 -2.81
N GLU A 69 16.36 -13.40 -2.99
CA GLU A 69 17.82 -13.42 -3.14
C GLU A 69 18.47 -12.55 -2.06
N PRO A 70 19.60 -13.00 -1.49
CA PRO A 70 20.39 -12.16 -0.60
C PRO A 70 20.90 -10.94 -1.38
N PHE A 71 21.08 -9.81 -0.69
CA PHE A 71 21.63 -8.54 -1.20
C PHE A 71 20.70 -7.64 -2.02
N GLU A 72 19.39 -7.90 -2.06
CA GLU A 72 18.44 -6.90 -2.54
C GLU A 72 18.37 -5.70 -1.57
N ASN A 73 18.61 -4.50 -2.10
CA ASN A 73 18.54 -3.26 -1.33
C ASN A 73 17.14 -2.66 -1.51
N PHE A 74 16.22 -3.07 -0.64
CA PHE A 74 14.97 -2.34 -0.46
C PHE A 74 15.23 -1.01 0.26
N PRO A 75 14.32 -0.02 0.14
CA PRO A 75 14.46 1.22 0.89
C PRO A 75 14.71 0.91 2.35
N GLU A 76 15.75 1.52 2.92
CA GLU A 76 16.06 1.38 4.34
C GLU A 76 14.86 1.83 5.20
N LEU A 77 14.12 2.85 4.72
CA LEU A 77 12.97 3.43 5.41
C LEU A 77 11.66 3.07 4.68
N ASN A 78 10.68 2.54 5.42
CA ASN A 78 9.40 2.07 4.89
C ASN A 78 8.27 3.10 5.00
N ASP A 79 8.51 4.31 4.52
CA ASP A 79 7.49 5.36 4.46
C ASP A 79 6.46 5.11 3.36
N PHE A 80 6.72 4.13 2.47
CA PHE A 80 5.80 3.74 1.41
C PHE A 80 4.50 3.15 1.98
N TYR A 81 4.58 2.34 3.04
CA TYR A 81 3.40 1.84 3.76
C TYR A 81 2.58 2.99 4.37
N LEU A 82 3.23 3.96 5.00
CA LEU A 82 2.58 5.15 5.58
C LEU A 82 1.83 5.95 4.50
N ALA A 83 2.44 6.10 3.31
CA ALA A 83 1.79 6.70 2.16
C ALA A 83 0.60 5.87 1.64
N CYS A 84 0.64 4.54 1.72
CA CYS A 84 -0.51 3.69 1.41
C CYS A 84 -1.68 3.95 2.36
N LEU A 85 -1.42 4.01 3.67
CA LEU A 85 -2.44 4.37 4.67
C LEU A 85 -3.02 5.77 4.41
N PHE A 86 -2.16 6.74 4.10
CA PHE A 86 -2.59 8.11 3.79
C PHE A 86 -3.50 8.14 2.56
N LEU A 87 -3.16 7.38 1.50
CA LEU A 87 -4.00 7.28 0.32
C LEU A 87 -5.38 6.67 0.62
N LYS A 88 -5.44 5.66 1.50
CA LYS A 88 -6.72 5.10 1.99
C LYS A 88 -7.57 6.16 2.71
N TYR A 89 -6.94 7.01 3.53
CA TYR A 89 -7.62 8.14 4.16
C TYR A 89 -8.17 9.12 3.10
N LYS A 90 -7.35 9.53 2.12
CA LYS A 90 -7.79 10.44 1.04
C LYS A 90 -8.93 9.85 0.20
N GLN A 91 -8.97 8.54 0.04
CA GLN A 91 -10.05 7.79 -0.62
C GLN A 91 -11.26 7.51 0.30
N ARG A 92 -11.25 8.00 1.54
CA ARG A 92 -12.30 7.81 2.56
C ARG A 92 -12.54 6.34 2.93
N GLN A 93 -11.54 5.48 2.76
CA GLN A 93 -11.61 4.08 3.18
C GLN A 93 -11.36 3.93 4.68
N ILE A 94 -10.65 4.87 5.29
CA ILE A 94 -10.39 4.96 6.73
C ILE A 94 -10.57 6.41 7.20
N SER A 95 -10.87 6.60 8.49
CA SER A 95 -10.93 7.94 9.10
C SER A 95 -9.53 8.48 9.40
N TRP A 96 -9.44 9.78 9.72
CA TRP A 96 -8.17 10.38 10.16
C TRP A 96 -7.63 9.75 11.44
N ALA A 97 -8.53 9.47 12.41
CA ALA A 97 -8.18 8.76 13.63
C ALA A 97 -7.59 7.36 13.35
N SER A 98 -8.22 6.61 12.44
CA SER A 98 -7.72 5.28 12.04
C SER A 98 -6.39 5.35 11.31
N PHE A 99 -6.17 6.38 10.48
CA PHE A 99 -4.88 6.64 9.84
C PHE A 99 -3.79 6.86 10.89
N LEU A 100 -3.98 7.84 11.79
CA LEU A 100 -2.98 8.20 12.80
C LEU A 100 -2.63 7.02 13.71
N PHE A 101 -3.65 6.28 14.19
CA PHE A 101 -3.41 5.10 15.04
C PHE A 101 -2.64 4.01 14.30
N SER A 102 -3.03 3.69 13.07
CA SER A 102 -2.37 2.62 12.28
C SER A 102 -0.95 3.02 11.86
N ALA A 103 -0.74 4.30 11.54
CA ALA A 103 0.56 4.85 11.22
C ALA A 103 1.51 4.79 12.43
N GLY A 104 1.05 5.24 13.60
CA GLY A 104 1.79 5.14 14.86
C GLY A 104 2.18 3.70 15.18
N TRP A 105 1.22 2.78 15.15
CA TRP A 105 1.46 1.35 15.37
C TRP A 105 2.51 0.77 14.42
N TYR A 106 2.40 1.10 13.13
CA TYR A 106 3.33 0.60 12.12
C TYR A 106 4.75 1.13 12.32
N SER A 107 4.88 2.44 12.56
CA SER A 107 6.19 3.09 12.77
C SER A 107 6.89 2.70 14.08
N ASP A 108 6.16 2.14 15.04
CA ASP A 108 6.75 1.60 16.28
C ASP A 108 7.48 0.27 16.04
N GLY A 109 6.92 -0.56 15.15
CA GLY A 109 7.46 -1.89 14.82
C GLY A 109 8.30 -1.95 13.55
N SER A 110 8.35 -0.89 12.76
CA SER A 110 8.98 -0.87 11.43
C SER A 110 10.00 0.25 11.31
N HIS A 111 11.00 0.08 10.44
CA HIS A 111 11.98 1.12 10.18
C HIS A 111 11.37 2.19 9.26
N CYS A 112 10.75 3.22 9.83
CA CYS A 112 10.22 4.38 9.11
C CYS A 112 11.08 5.63 9.39
N SER A 113 11.02 6.64 8.51
CA SER A 113 11.69 7.93 8.78
C SER A 113 10.96 8.74 9.84
N ILE A 114 9.65 8.52 9.98
CA ILE A 114 8.77 9.18 10.93
C ILE A 114 8.57 8.26 12.12
N HIS A 115 8.93 8.73 13.32
CA HIS A 115 8.78 7.99 14.56
C HIS A 115 7.30 7.89 15.02
N CYS A 116 6.98 6.85 15.78
CA CYS A 116 5.60 6.59 16.23
C CYS A 116 5.02 7.69 17.10
N GLU A 117 5.85 8.36 17.90
CA GLU A 117 5.44 9.49 18.74
C GLU A 117 4.80 10.61 17.93
N PHE A 118 5.29 10.87 16.70
CA PHE A 118 4.70 11.88 15.83
C PHE A 118 3.22 11.59 15.56
N PHE A 119 2.89 10.36 15.18
CA PHE A 119 1.50 10.00 14.88
C PHE A 119 0.63 9.93 16.14
N TYR A 120 1.18 9.43 17.26
CA TYR A 120 0.45 9.38 18.52
C TYR A 120 0.19 10.76 19.12
N ASP A 121 1.12 11.71 18.99
CA ASP A 121 0.93 13.09 19.42
C ASP A 121 -0.19 13.77 18.61
N LEU A 122 -0.19 13.57 17.28
CA LEU A 122 -1.28 14.05 16.42
C LEU A 122 -2.62 13.40 16.80
N PHE A 123 -2.63 12.10 17.09
CA PHE A 123 -3.83 11.36 17.49
C PHE A 123 -4.40 11.89 18.80
N ASN A 124 -3.55 12.05 19.81
CA ASN A 124 -3.91 12.59 21.11
C ASN A 124 -4.45 14.03 20.98
N ALA A 125 -3.80 14.88 20.18
CA ALA A 125 -4.29 16.23 19.93
C ALA A 125 -5.66 16.24 19.24
N TYR A 126 -5.85 15.37 18.25
CA TYR A 126 -7.11 15.23 17.52
C TYR A 126 -8.24 14.74 18.43
N GLU A 127 -8.00 13.72 19.24
CA GLU A 127 -8.95 13.23 20.24
C GLU A 127 -9.31 14.29 21.29
N ASN A 128 -8.31 14.99 21.84
CA ASN A 128 -8.52 16.07 22.81
C ASN A 128 -9.28 17.27 22.24
N SER A 129 -9.18 17.48 20.92
CA SER A 129 -9.98 18.49 20.19
C SER A 129 -11.43 18.06 19.94
N LYS A 130 -11.82 16.84 20.37
CA LYS A 130 -13.09 16.17 20.04
C LYS A 130 -13.28 16.01 18.53
N TYR A 131 -12.22 15.59 17.84
CA TYR A 131 -12.23 15.34 16.40
C TYR A 131 -12.55 16.61 15.58
N SER A 132 -11.91 17.72 15.94
CA SER A 132 -12.10 19.00 15.26
C SER A 132 -11.63 18.93 13.79
N GLN A 133 -12.54 19.22 12.86
CA GLN A 133 -12.23 19.27 11.43
C GLN A 133 -11.11 20.28 11.11
N GLY A 134 -11.10 21.44 11.76
CA GLY A 134 -10.05 22.45 11.53
C GLY A 134 -8.66 21.97 11.96
N LEU A 135 -8.58 21.11 12.99
CA LEU A 135 -7.31 20.50 13.39
C LEU A 135 -6.90 19.41 12.40
N GLU A 136 -7.83 18.56 11.98
CA GLU A 136 -7.59 17.55 10.94
C GLU A 136 -7.02 18.19 9.66
N GLU A 137 -7.61 19.28 9.18
CA GLU A 137 -7.14 19.99 7.99
C GLU A 137 -5.66 20.43 8.10
N ILE A 138 -5.24 20.92 9.27
CA ILE A 138 -3.85 21.30 9.53
C ILE A 138 -2.94 20.07 9.54
N GLN A 139 -3.31 19.04 10.32
CA GLN A 139 -2.49 17.84 10.47
C GLN A 139 -2.34 17.07 9.14
N VAL A 140 -3.39 17.05 8.32
CA VAL A 140 -3.36 16.45 6.97
C VAL A 140 -2.33 17.13 6.09
N ILE A 141 -2.25 18.47 6.11
CA ILE A 141 -1.25 19.21 5.33
C ILE A 141 0.17 18.87 5.80
N ASP A 142 0.40 18.79 7.10
CA ASP A 142 1.72 18.47 7.66
C ASP A 142 2.17 17.06 7.24
N VAL A 143 1.29 16.07 7.39
CA VAL A 143 1.56 14.69 6.99
C VAL A 143 1.74 14.56 5.48
N GLU A 144 0.92 15.24 4.67
CA GLU A 144 1.03 15.21 3.22
C GLU A 144 2.37 15.77 2.73
N ASN A 145 2.87 16.82 3.39
CA ASN A 145 4.18 17.39 3.08
C ASN A 145 5.33 16.44 3.45
N LEU A 146 5.24 15.77 4.59
CA LEU A 146 6.25 14.79 5.02
C LEU A 146 6.32 13.59 4.09
N LEU A 147 5.17 13.05 3.69
CA LEU A 147 5.08 11.85 2.87
C LEU A 147 5.02 12.13 1.36
N LYS A 148 5.23 13.38 0.92
CA LYS A 148 4.95 13.83 -0.45
C LYS A 148 5.57 12.94 -1.55
N ILE A 149 6.82 12.53 -1.36
CA ILE A 149 7.55 11.70 -2.34
C ILE A 149 6.92 10.31 -2.40
N ASN A 150 6.70 9.67 -1.25
CA ASN A 150 6.10 8.35 -1.14
C ASN A 150 4.65 8.33 -1.62
N ILE A 151 3.86 9.37 -1.33
CA ILE A 151 2.49 9.53 -1.85
C ILE A 151 2.51 9.56 -3.37
N SER A 152 3.41 10.34 -3.97
CA SER A 152 3.53 10.42 -5.43
C SER A 152 3.87 9.06 -6.04
N GLU A 153 4.75 8.31 -5.39
CA GLU A 153 5.15 6.97 -5.83
C GLU A 153 4.02 5.95 -5.71
N VAL A 154 3.34 5.88 -4.55
CA VAL A 154 2.18 5.01 -4.32
C VAL A 154 1.10 5.29 -5.37
N GLN A 155 0.81 6.56 -5.66
CA GLN A 155 -0.21 6.93 -6.65
C GLN A 155 0.11 6.44 -8.07
N VAL A 156 1.38 6.45 -8.48
CA VAL A 156 1.80 5.96 -9.80
C VAL A 156 1.51 4.47 -9.92
N ILE A 157 1.82 3.69 -8.89
CA ILE A 157 1.63 2.24 -8.88
C ILE A 157 0.16 1.88 -8.70
N TYR A 158 -0.54 2.58 -7.80
CA TYR A 158 -1.95 2.34 -7.53
C TYR A 158 -2.83 2.49 -8.78
N LYS A 159 -2.52 3.42 -9.69
CA LYS A 159 -3.23 3.56 -10.98
C LYS A 159 -3.25 2.27 -11.82
N ILE A 160 -2.22 1.43 -11.71
CA ILE A 160 -2.21 0.13 -12.38
C ILE A 160 -3.32 -0.75 -11.81
N PHE A 161 -3.39 -0.85 -10.49
CA PHE A 161 -4.34 -1.71 -9.77
C PHE A 161 -5.76 -1.17 -9.77
N GLU A 162 -5.92 0.16 -9.78
CA GLU A 162 -7.21 0.84 -9.95
C GLU A 162 -7.86 0.44 -11.29
N TYR A 163 -7.09 0.42 -12.38
CA TYR A 163 -7.57 -0.04 -13.69
C TYR A 163 -8.08 -1.48 -13.65
N TYR A 164 -7.38 -2.39 -12.97
CA TYR A 164 -7.83 -3.78 -12.86
C TYR A 164 -9.02 -3.94 -11.92
N PHE A 165 -9.09 -3.13 -10.86
CA PHE A 165 -10.25 -3.08 -9.98
C PHE A 165 -11.50 -2.62 -10.72
N ASP A 166 -11.42 -1.57 -11.53
CA ASP A 166 -12.54 -1.08 -12.34
C ASP A 166 -13.04 -2.13 -13.33
N LYS A 167 -12.11 -2.85 -13.97
CA LYS A 167 -12.44 -4.01 -14.82
C LYS A 167 -13.17 -5.10 -14.02
N TYR A 168 -12.67 -5.44 -12.84
CA TYR A 168 -13.26 -6.47 -11.98
C TYR A 168 -14.68 -6.10 -11.54
N VAL A 169 -14.90 -4.85 -11.16
CA VAL A 169 -16.24 -4.35 -10.79
C VAL A 169 -17.18 -4.37 -11.99
N SER A 170 -16.68 -4.06 -13.18
CA SER A 170 -17.48 -4.03 -14.42
C SER A 170 -17.84 -5.43 -14.93
N SER A 171 -16.97 -6.43 -14.76
CA SER A 171 -17.24 -7.82 -15.15
C SER A 171 -18.12 -8.58 -14.16
N SER A 172 -18.27 -8.06 -12.94
CA SER A 172 -19.10 -8.65 -11.87
C SER A 172 -20.53 -8.10 -11.84
N ARG A 173 -20.89 -7.23 -12.81
CA ARG A 173 -22.24 -6.69 -13.01
C ARG A 173 -22.94 -7.40 -14.16
#